data_AF-A0A9X3XBL2-F1
#
_entry.id   AF-A0A9X3XBL2-F1
#
_cell.length_a   1.000
_cell.length_b   1.000
_cell.length_c   1.000
_cell.angle_alpha   90.00
_cell.angle_beta   90.00
_cell.angle_gamma   90.00
#
_symmetry.space_group_name_H-M   'P 1'
#
loop_
_entity.id
_entity.type
_entity.pdbx_description
1 polymer ?
#
loop_
_entity_poly.entity_id
_entity_poly.type
_entity_poly.pdbx_seq_one_letter_code
_entity_poly.pdbx_strand_id
1 'polypeptide(L)'
;MASMEVVSACPLRVGSIVWQPREGAYALTVVCKATFALAPELSVLAEEQDDPNERDEYWDDDERRSLSGASDLVPFKRGVDILLVGHAYAHHTAQSGPFFARLVVSDVLDKTIEVHGERAWTTDGRLLEEPPAGRIALRWERAAGGPGTTNPVGVQANAPPDPRHQRRVPNLVPPGFRLTRPSDVIPPVGFGPIAPTWPERSDKLPRHAGGWDPHRLGEGPLPAGIDASFFNAAPLDQRVAELRGDERITLTNLHPHTPQLSTRLRLITPRALVQKSGALADLRFRCDTLFIDTNRGICSLTWRGTVPLSSSNEDGCVVVTTEESDRQLSGHGAPGTVQLDWRSSQQAAVSPALPFAPGDFADALSVEETTSLSGEPPRVDPGAALPFVKAPLAVLGGVLPAPPPAPPPSRPPSSVPPAPALHFDPPPASRPSPPDMVSPGLPAAPPMIGPLATVRAAAPPEIAAPPEIAAPPAPVEVAPEPLPELDPATFTIEHFAALSAEIAEQRDSRADILRRNELSERTYAAIERRFSRELADEASRGVHEERTKYDRAYVAAVEGFRGPITAEEVARIMASLVRGQANAVLDELRIQRPALMPILRSWAKNAAGGTHAAGGAVQALEAFRAKKQA
;
A
#
# COMPACT_ATOMS: atom_id res chain seq x y z
N MET A 1 -29.61 9.51 12.32
CA MET A 1 -28.68 10.39 13.06
C MET A 1 -27.78 10.99 12.02
N ALA A 2 -27.68 12.31 12.00
CA ALA A 2 -26.93 12.98 10.97
C ALA A 2 -25.48 13.17 11.45
N SER A 3 -24.56 12.96 10.53
CA SER A 3 -23.11 12.90 10.70
C SER A 3 -22.49 13.32 9.38
N MET A 4 -21.30 13.92 9.40
CA MET A 4 -20.54 14.23 8.19
C MET A 4 -20.34 12.96 7.35
N GLU A 5 -20.94 12.93 6.16
CA GLU A 5 -20.75 11.85 5.20
C GLU A 5 -19.50 12.14 4.36
N VAL A 6 -18.65 11.15 4.11
CA VAL A 6 -17.47 11.31 3.23
C VAL A 6 -17.65 10.39 2.03
N VAL A 7 -17.67 10.98 0.84
CA VAL A 7 -17.97 10.28 -0.42
C VAL A 7 -16.84 10.49 -1.41
N SER A 8 -16.43 9.42 -2.08
CA SER A 8 -15.53 9.52 -3.23
C SER A 8 -16.34 9.57 -4.53
N ALA A 9 -16.10 10.59 -5.34
CA ALA A 9 -16.63 10.73 -6.69
C ALA A 9 -15.56 10.45 -7.77
N CYS A 10 -14.48 9.77 -7.39
CA CYS A 10 -13.38 9.37 -8.25
C CYS A 10 -12.91 7.95 -7.87
N PRO A 11 -11.94 7.34 -8.58
CA PRO A 11 -11.47 6.00 -8.25
C PRO A 11 -10.82 5.88 -6.86
N LEU A 12 -10.40 6.99 -6.25
CA LEU A 12 -9.68 6.98 -4.97
C LEU A 12 -10.59 6.53 -3.82
N ARG A 13 -10.02 5.87 -2.82
CA ARG A 13 -10.75 5.40 -1.63
C ARG A 13 -10.67 6.43 -0.53
N VAL A 14 -11.75 6.56 0.24
CA VAL A 14 -11.89 7.59 1.27
C VAL A 14 -12.30 6.98 2.60
N GLY A 15 -11.89 7.63 3.68
CA GLY A 15 -12.24 7.26 5.04
C GLY A 15 -12.26 8.52 5.90
N SER A 16 -12.78 8.42 7.12
CA SER A 16 -12.76 9.55 8.02
C SER A 16 -12.83 9.14 9.48
N ILE A 17 -12.37 10.05 10.35
CA ILE A 17 -12.46 9.89 11.80
C ILE A 17 -12.82 11.22 12.46
N VAL A 18 -13.79 11.19 13.37
CA VAL A 18 -14.11 12.31 14.25
C VAL A 18 -13.30 12.18 15.52
N TRP A 19 -12.67 13.27 15.95
CA TRP A 19 -11.83 13.30 17.15
C TRP A 19 -11.95 14.65 17.85
N GLN A 20 -11.47 14.70 19.09
CA GLN A 20 -11.52 15.89 19.94
C GLN A 20 -10.10 16.43 20.19
N PRO A 21 -9.70 17.58 19.60
CA PRO A 21 -8.38 18.17 19.88
C PRO A 21 -8.21 18.59 21.34
N ARG A 22 -9.31 19.00 21.96
CA ARG A 22 -9.46 19.31 23.37
C ARG A 22 -10.92 19.09 23.74
N GLU A 23 -11.20 19.02 25.03
CA GLU A 23 -12.57 18.83 25.52
C GLU A 23 -13.55 19.84 24.90
N GLY A 24 -14.65 19.31 24.35
CA GLY A 24 -15.73 20.09 23.74
C GLY A 24 -15.42 20.70 22.38
N ALA A 25 -14.24 20.46 21.80
CA ALA A 25 -13.92 20.83 20.42
C ALA A 25 -13.87 19.58 19.55
N TYR A 26 -14.43 19.64 18.34
CA TYR A 26 -14.51 18.50 17.43
C TYR A 26 -13.84 18.80 16.09
N ALA A 27 -13.23 17.78 15.51
CA ALA A 27 -12.66 17.84 14.17
C ALA A 27 -12.93 16.52 13.45
N LEU A 28 -13.18 16.59 12.15
CA LEU A 28 -13.21 15.45 11.24
C LEU A 28 -11.90 15.44 10.47
N THR A 29 -11.16 14.34 10.53
CA THR A 29 -10.08 14.08 9.58
C THR A 29 -10.61 13.23 8.45
N VAL A 30 -10.49 13.76 7.24
CA VAL A 30 -10.83 13.09 5.98
C VAL A 30 -9.54 12.53 5.39
N VAL A 31 -9.59 11.25 5.03
CA VAL A 31 -8.49 10.52 4.42
C VAL A 31 -8.86 10.17 3.00
N CYS A 32 -7.95 10.38 2.06
CA CYS A 32 -8.02 9.91 0.69
C CYS A 32 -6.80 9.05 0.41
N LYS A 33 -6.99 7.88 -0.20
CA LYS A 33 -5.94 6.91 -0.50
C LYS A 33 -5.98 6.53 -1.98
N ALA A 34 -4.81 6.61 -2.61
CA ALA A 34 -4.59 6.16 -3.98
C ALA A 34 -3.59 5.01 -3.96
N THR A 35 -3.92 3.92 -4.66
CA THR A 35 -3.05 2.75 -4.82
C THR A 35 -2.54 2.70 -6.25
N PHE A 36 -1.25 2.47 -6.40
CA PHE A 36 -0.52 2.40 -7.66
C PHE A 36 0.04 0.99 -7.84
N ALA A 37 -0.03 0.47 -9.06
CA ALA A 37 0.68 -0.75 -9.43
C ALA A 37 2.14 -0.39 -9.73
N LEU A 38 3.08 -0.97 -8.99
CA LEU A 38 4.50 -0.74 -9.21
C LEU A 38 4.93 -1.37 -10.53
N ALA A 39 5.39 -0.53 -11.45
CA ALA A 39 5.90 -0.95 -12.75
C ALA A 39 7.17 -0.16 -13.10
N PRO A 40 8.06 -0.71 -13.94
CA PRO A 40 9.22 0.03 -14.43
C PRO A 40 8.81 1.36 -15.08
N GLU A 41 9.65 2.39 -14.91
CA GLU A 41 9.51 3.74 -15.47
C GLU A 41 8.33 4.55 -14.92
N LEU A 42 7.10 4.04 -15.01
CA LEU A 42 5.89 4.73 -14.58
C LEU A 42 4.94 3.77 -13.86
N SER A 43 4.60 4.10 -12.62
CA SER A 43 3.54 3.42 -11.85
C SER A 43 2.24 4.20 -11.99
N VAL A 44 1.22 3.54 -12.52
CA VAL A 44 -0.13 4.11 -12.70
C VAL A 44 -1.06 3.65 -11.58
N LEU A 45 -2.23 4.29 -11.45
CA LEU A 45 -3.25 3.82 -10.52
C LEU A 45 -3.57 2.35 -10.79
N ALA A 46 -3.59 1.55 -9.73
CA ALA A 46 -3.99 0.16 -9.79
C ALA A 46 -5.48 0.06 -10.14
N GLU A 47 -5.87 -1.01 -10.84
CA GLU A 47 -7.28 -1.26 -11.17
C GLU A 47 -8.11 -1.49 -9.89
N GLU A 48 -7.54 -2.24 -8.96
CA GLU A 48 -8.08 -2.42 -7.60
C GLU A 48 -7.42 -1.42 -6.65
N GLN A 49 -8.23 -0.70 -5.88
CA GLN A 49 -7.78 0.31 -4.94
C GLN A 49 -7.98 -0.18 -3.51
N ASP A 50 -6.94 -0.07 -2.69
CA ASP A 50 -7.03 -0.38 -1.26
C ASP A 50 -7.81 0.69 -0.50
N ASP A 51 -8.67 0.24 0.42
CA ASP A 51 -9.31 1.13 1.38
C ASP A 51 -8.28 1.72 2.38
N PRO A 52 -8.56 2.91 2.96
CA PRO A 52 -7.80 3.38 4.10
C PRO A 52 -7.82 2.36 5.24
N ASN A 53 -6.67 2.09 5.84
CA ASN A 53 -6.57 1.15 6.94
C ASN A 53 -7.26 1.75 8.16
N GLU A 54 -8.39 1.16 8.58
CA GLU A 54 -9.14 1.71 9.73
C GLU A 54 -8.40 1.50 11.05
N ARG A 55 -7.66 0.40 11.16
CA ARG A 55 -6.90 0.00 12.35
C ARG A 55 -5.48 -0.39 11.99
N ASP A 56 -4.64 -0.46 13.01
CA ASP A 56 -3.32 -1.06 12.90
C ASP A 56 -3.46 -2.56 12.58
N GLU A 57 -2.67 -3.02 11.61
CA GLU A 57 -2.61 -4.41 11.19
C GLU A 57 -1.28 -5.01 11.61
N TYR A 58 -1.34 -6.18 12.24
CA TYR A 58 -0.17 -6.88 12.75
C TYR A 58 0.14 -8.10 11.88
N TRP A 59 1.43 -8.43 11.75
CA TRP A 59 1.79 -9.66 11.06
C TRP A 59 1.14 -10.87 11.72
N ASP A 60 0.63 -11.77 10.87
CA ASP A 60 0.02 -13.03 11.30
C ASP A 60 -1.17 -12.83 12.28
N ASP A 61 -1.82 -11.66 12.24
CA ASP A 61 -2.91 -11.24 13.12
C ASP A 61 -2.57 -11.33 14.62
N ASP A 62 -1.29 -11.12 14.97
CA ASP A 62 -0.76 -11.25 16.33
C ASP A 62 -0.18 -9.91 16.82
N GLU A 63 -0.87 -9.25 17.76
CA GLU A 63 -0.45 -7.97 18.36
C GLU A 63 0.93 -8.00 19.04
N ARG A 64 1.49 -9.20 19.29
CA ARG A 64 2.84 -9.37 19.83
C ARG A 64 3.93 -9.26 18.75
N ARG A 65 3.54 -9.14 17.48
CA ARG A 65 4.43 -8.98 16.33
C ARG A 65 4.51 -7.53 15.88
N SER A 66 5.35 -7.24 14.91
CA SER A 66 5.37 -5.90 14.33
C SER A 66 4.18 -5.64 13.41
N LEU A 67 3.93 -4.36 13.13
CA LEU A 67 2.89 -3.97 12.20
C LEU A 67 3.22 -4.41 10.75
N SER A 68 2.21 -4.89 10.04
CA SER A 68 2.18 -5.03 8.57
C SER A 68 1.65 -3.78 7.89
N GLY A 69 0.76 -3.05 8.56
CA GLY A 69 0.20 -1.78 8.11
C GLY A 69 -0.21 -0.92 9.31
N ALA A 70 0.06 0.38 9.26
CA ALA A 70 -0.43 1.31 10.28
C ALA A 70 -1.82 1.83 9.89
N SER A 71 -2.64 2.22 10.87
CA SER A 71 -3.92 2.86 10.63
C SER A 71 -3.72 4.16 9.84
N ASP A 72 -4.55 4.34 8.82
CA ASP A 72 -4.65 5.58 8.07
C ASP A 72 -5.51 6.61 8.83
N LEU A 73 -6.42 6.16 9.69
CA LEU A 73 -7.40 6.99 10.42
C LEU A 73 -6.82 7.58 11.72
N VAL A 74 -5.83 8.46 11.56
CA VAL A 74 -5.25 9.26 12.66
C VAL A 74 -5.64 10.73 12.54
N PRO A 75 -5.67 11.50 13.64
CA PRO A 75 -6.02 12.93 13.64
C PRO A 75 -5.23 13.76 12.62
N PHE A 76 -3.91 13.61 12.62
CA PHE A 76 -2.98 14.32 11.75
C PHE A 76 -1.61 13.63 11.81
N LYS A 77 -0.71 13.94 10.88
CA LYS A 77 0.71 13.58 10.97
C LYS A 77 1.58 14.82 10.84
N ARG A 78 2.61 14.97 11.69
CA ARG A 78 3.52 16.13 11.62
C ARG A 78 4.46 16.00 10.43
N GLY A 79 5.20 14.90 10.36
CA GLY A 79 6.02 14.54 9.20
C GLY A 79 5.23 13.72 8.17
N VAL A 80 5.82 13.52 6.99
CA VAL A 80 5.36 12.52 6.03
C VAL A 80 6.06 11.20 6.35
N ASP A 81 5.27 10.13 6.48
CA ASP A 81 5.79 8.78 6.69
C ASP A 81 6.13 8.13 5.35
N ILE A 82 7.36 7.63 5.18
CA ILE A 82 7.71 6.68 4.12
C ILE A 82 7.87 5.31 4.75
N LEU A 83 7.12 4.32 4.28
CA LEU A 83 7.04 2.98 4.86
C LEU A 83 7.21 1.93 3.77
N LEU A 84 7.91 0.84 4.09
CA LEU A 84 8.02 -0.30 3.18
C LEU A 84 7.91 -1.62 3.94
N VAL A 85 7.12 -2.53 3.38
CA VAL A 85 7.02 -3.92 3.79
C VAL A 85 7.30 -4.84 2.60
N GLY A 86 7.82 -6.04 2.88
CA GLY A 86 8.10 -7.01 1.84
C GLY A 86 9.26 -7.94 2.16
N HIS A 87 9.96 -8.36 1.13
CA HIS A 87 11.17 -9.16 1.23
C HIS A 87 12.34 -8.49 0.49
N ALA A 88 13.55 -8.76 0.99
CA ALA A 88 14.79 -8.55 0.27
C ALA A 88 15.18 -9.83 -0.48
N TYR A 89 15.56 -9.72 -1.74
CA TYR A 89 15.83 -10.85 -2.64
C TYR A 89 17.32 -10.96 -2.96
N ALA A 90 17.91 -12.10 -2.65
CA ALA A 90 19.26 -12.43 -3.03
C ALA A 90 19.28 -12.89 -4.50
N HIS A 91 19.50 -11.96 -5.43
CA HIS A 91 19.70 -12.30 -6.84
C HIS A 91 21.03 -13.04 -7.04
N HIS A 92 21.19 -13.78 -8.14
CA HIS A 92 22.26 -14.78 -8.35
C HIS A 92 23.70 -14.23 -8.22
N THR A 93 23.88 -12.91 -8.16
CA THR A 93 25.15 -12.24 -7.88
C THR A 93 25.52 -12.13 -6.39
N ALA A 94 24.62 -12.47 -5.46
CA ALA A 94 24.82 -12.36 -4.01
C ALA A 94 25.24 -13.67 -3.32
N GLN A 95 25.57 -14.73 -4.07
CA GLN A 95 25.73 -16.10 -3.55
C GLN A 95 26.93 -16.36 -2.61
N SER A 96 27.60 -15.33 -2.08
CA SER A 96 28.74 -15.52 -1.17
C SER A 96 28.80 -14.55 0.02
N GLY A 97 27.82 -13.68 0.22
CA GLY A 97 27.86 -12.72 1.33
C GLY A 97 26.57 -11.92 1.53
N PRO A 98 26.56 -11.00 2.50
CA PRO A 98 25.44 -10.09 2.68
C PRO A 98 25.21 -9.23 1.43
N PHE A 99 23.99 -8.75 1.28
CA PHE A 99 23.59 -7.87 0.19
C PHE A 99 22.76 -6.70 0.73
N PHE A 100 22.54 -5.68 -0.09
CA PHE A 100 21.82 -4.49 0.32
C PHE A 100 20.37 -4.49 -0.15
N ALA A 101 19.45 -4.21 0.77
CA ALA A 101 18.10 -3.76 0.44
C ALA A 101 18.07 -2.23 0.54
N ARG A 102 17.73 -1.53 -0.55
CA ARG A 102 17.77 -0.07 -0.61
C ARG A 102 16.51 0.53 -1.20
N LEU A 103 15.96 1.52 -0.50
CA LEU A 103 14.83 2.35 -0.91
C LEU A 103 15.32 3.78 -1.10
N VAL A 104 15.14 4.31 -2.31
CA VAL A 104 15.36 5.73 -2.62
C VAL A 104 14.04 6.34 -3.06
N VAL A 105 13.68 7.48 -2.49
CA VAL A 105 12.50 8.28 -2.86
C VAL A 105 12.97 9.68 -3.20
N SER A 106 13.02 9.97 -4.51
CA SER A 106 13.52 11.22 -5.08
C SER A 106 14.83 11.66 -4.42
N ASP A 107 14.91 12.92 -3.99
CA ASP A 107 15.99 13.52 -3.23
C ASP A 107 15.72 13.58 -1.72
N VAL A 108 14.57 13.06 -1.26
CA VAL A 108 14.10 13.21 0.13
C VAL A 108 14.44 12.03 1.03
N LEU A 109 14.68 10.85 0.47
CA LEU A 109 15.05 9.64 1.23
C LEU A 109 16.02 8.75 0.45
N ASP A 110 17.05 8.27 1.13
CA ASP A 110 17.93 7.20 0.69
C ASP A 110 18.28 6.31 1.88
N LYS A 111 17.59 5.19 2.00
CA LYS A 111 17.78 4.25 3.11
C LYS A 111 18.25 2.90 2.60
N THR A 112 19.32 2.42 3.20
CA THR A 112 19.94 1.13 2.89
C THR A 112 20.04 0.28 4.15
N ILE A 113 19.71 -1.00 4.03
CA ILE A 113 19.88 -2.03 5.06
C ILE A 113 20.77 -3.13 4.50
N GLU A 114 21.76 -3.55 5.26
CA GLU A 114 22.55 -4.73 4.95
C GLU A 114 21.83 -5.98 5.47
N VAL A 115 21.63 -6.93 4.56
CA VAL A 115 20.82 -8.13 4.77
C VAL A 115 21.73 -9.34 4.73
N HIS A 116 21.77 -10.05 5.86
CA HIS A 116 22.48 -11.32 6.01
C HIS A 116 21.53 -12.51 5.97
N GLY A 117 22.08 -13.69 5.69
CA GLY A 117 21.34 -14.95 5.85
C GLY A 117 21.14 -15.31 7.32
N GLU A 118 20.80 -16.56 7.60
CA GLU A 118 20.63 -17.01 8.99
C GLU A 118 21.97 -16.98 9.73
N ARG A 119 21.97 -16.40 10.93
CA ARG A 119 23.17 -16.20 11.74
C ARG A 119 22.93 -16.52 13.20
N ALA A 120 23.93 -17.10 13.86
CA ALA A 120 23.86 -17.39 15.27
C ALA A 120 25.24 -17.46 15.93
N TRP A 121 25.32 -17.08 17.20
CA TRP A 121 26.47 -17.34 18.06
C TRP A 121 26.37 -18.74 18.65
N THR A 122 27.47 -19.48 18.60
CA THR A 122 27.66 -20.70 19.38
C THR A 122 28.04 -20.38 20.82
N THR A 123 27.96 -21.38 21.72
CA THR A 123 28.37 -21.23 23.13
C THR A 123 29.85 -20.88 23.31
N ASP A 124 30.71 -21.28 22.38
CA ASP A 124 32.14 -20.93 22.34
C ASP A 124 32.42 -19.55 21.72
N GLY A 125 31.37 -18.80 21.33
CA GLY A 125 31.50 -17.43 20.82
C GLY A 125 31.93 -17.35 19.36
N ARG A 126 31.74 -18.40 18.57
CA ARG A 126 31.94 -18.39 17.12
C ARG A 126 30.65 -17.95 16.41
N LEU A 127 30.78 -17.07 15.43
CA LEU A 127 29.67 -16.67 14.57
C LEU A 127 29.45 -17.72 13.48
N LEU A 128 28.28 -18.33 13.45
CA LEU A 128 27.78 -19.09 12.32
C LEU A 128 26.99 -18.16 11.42
N GLU A 129 27.29 -18.18 10.13
CA GLU A 129 26.61 -17.38 9.13
C GLU A 129 26.39 -18.20 7.86
N GLU A 130 25.13 -18.33 7.48
CA GLU A 130 24.73 -18.91 6.22
C GLU A 130 24.59 -17.80 5.17
N PRO A 131 25.03 -18.02 3.92
CA PRO A 131 24.73 -17.09 2.83
C PRO A 131 23.22 -16.87 2.70
N PRO A 132 22.75 -15.65 2.46
CA PRO A 132 21.33 -15.40 2.24
C PRO A 132 20.85 -16.14 0.99
N ALA A 133 20.01 -17.16 1.17
CA ALA A 133 19.43 -17.93 0.08
C ALA A 133 17.98 -17.49 -0.18
N GLY A 134 17.68 -17.11 -1.43
CA GLY A 134 16.33 -16.76 -1.86
C GLY A 134 15.89 -15.37 -1.39
N ARG A 135 15.10 -15.32 -0.31
CA ARG A 135 14.50 -14.06 0.19
C ARG A 135 14.50 -13.97 1.71
N ILE A 136 14.74 -12.77 2.23
CA ILE A 136 14.69 -12.47 3.67
C ILE A 136 13.56 -11.47 3.93
N ALA A 137 12.69 -11.76 4.89
CA ALA A 137 11.57 -10.88 5.21
C ALA A 137 12.07 -9.57 5.86
N LEU A 138 11.55 -8.43 5.42
CA LEU A 138 11.87 -7.11 5.96
C LEU A 138 10.95 -6.78 7.12
N ARG A 139 11.05 -7.58 8.18
CA ARG A 139 10.26 -7.40 9.41
C ARG A 139 11.15 -7.07 10.61
N TRP A 140 10.57 -6.40 11.61
CA TRP A 140 11.29 -5.98 12.80
C TRP A 140 11.78 -7.15 13.67
N GLU A 141 11.15 -8.33 13.60
CA GLU A 141 11.58 -9.55 14.29
C GLU A 141 12.92 -10.10 13.77
N ARG A 142 13.38 -9.61 12.61
CA ARG A 142 14.70 -9.93 12.02
C ARG A 142 15.74 -8.83 12.25
N ALA A 143 15.37 -7.73 12.89
CA ALA A 143 16.29 -6.67 13.32
C ALA A 143 16.71 -6.88 14.78
N ALA A 144 17.73 -6.14 15.23
CA ALA A 144 18.11 -6.11 16.64
C ALA A 144 16.98 -5.57 17.53
N GLY A 145 16.89 -6.02 18.78
CA GLY A 145 15.88 -5.54 19.72
C GLY A 145 15.65 -6.46 20.90
N GLY A 146 14.38 -6.63 21.25
CA GLY A 146 13.89 -7.41 22.38
C GLY A 146 13.18 -6.55 23.43
N PRO A 147 12.50 -7.18 24.41
CA PRO A 147 11.73 -6.46 25.42
C PRO A 147 12.55 -5.37 26.13
N GLY A 148 11.96 -4.19 26.31
CA GLY A 148 12.62 -3.03 26.93
C GLY A 148 13.56 -2.24 26.02
N THR A 149 13.62 -2.56 24.72
CA THR A 149 14.36 -1.79 23.71
C THR A 149 13.40 -1.02 22.79
N THR A 150 13.94 -0.20 21.89
CA THR A 150 13.15 0.54 20.88
C THR A 150 12.45 -0.37 19.86
N ASN A 151 12.92 -1.61 19.70
CA ASN A 151 12.25 -2.66 18.92
C ASN A 151 11.91 -3.87 19.84
N PRO A 152 10.78 -3.85 20.55
CA PRO A 152 10.42 -4.87 21.54
C PRO A 152 10.34 -6.30 21.01
N VAL A 153 10.05 -6.47 19.71
CA VAL A 153 9.83 -7.78 19.06
C VAL A 153 11.07 -8.29 18.31
N GLY A 154 12.16 -7.53 18.32
CA GLY A 154 13.41 -7.86 17.63
C GLY A 154 14.19 -9.00 18.27
N VAL A 155 15.32 -9.33 17.64
CA VAL A 155 16.25 -10.35 18.14
C VAL A 155 17.03 -9.82 19.34
N GLN A 156 16.82 -10.45 20.49
CA GLN A 156 17.48 -10.12 21.74
C GLN A 156 18.93 -10.66 21.78
N ALA A 157 19.90 -9.77 21.94
CA ALA A 157 21.33 -10.13 21.99
C ALA A 157 21.68 -11.15 23.09
N ASN A 158 21.02 -11.04 24.24
CA ASN A 158 21.23 -11.91 25.41
C ASN A 158 20.14 -12.96 25.61
N ALA A 159 19.43 -13.35 24.53
CA ALA A 159 18.46 -14.44 24.61
C ALA A 159 19.11 -15.74 25.12
N PRO A 160 18.37 -16.56 25.87
CA PRO A 160 18.78 -17.93 26.17
C PRO A 160 19.13 -18.68 24.87
N PRO A 161 20.17 -19.54 24.86
CA PRO A 161 20.46 -20.38 23.70
C PRO A 161 19.26 -21.27 23.35
N ASP A 162 19.07 -21.51 22.07
CA ASP A 162 18.07 -22.43 21.54
C ASP A 162 18.42 -23.91 21.86
N PRO A 163 17.57 -24.90 21.48
CA PRO A 163 17.87 -26.32 21.68
C PRO A 163 19.15 -26.83 20.99
N ARG A 164 19.72 -26.06 20.05
CA ARG A 164 21.00 -26.34 19.40
C ARG A 164 22.18 -25.65 20.10
N HIS A 165 21.94 -25.05 21.27
CA HIS A 165 22.89 -24.25 22.02
C HIS A 165 23.42 -23.04 21.22
N GLN A 166 22.55 -22.42 20.41
CA GLN A 166 22.88 -21.26 19.59
C GLN A 166 22.04 -20.05 19.98
N ARG A 167 22.61 -18.85 19.91
CA ARG A 167 21.90 -17.58 20.11
C ARG A 167 21.74 -16.88 18.77
N ARG A 168 20.49 -16.64 18.36
CA ARG A 168 20.19 -15.98 17.08
C ARG A 168 20.81 -14.59 16.99
N VAL A 169 21.26 -14.23 15.80
CA VAL A 169 21.75 -12.89 15.45
C VAL A 169 20.78 -12.28 14.43
N PRO A 170 20.48 -10.98 14.51
CA PRO A 170 19.64 -10.28 13.52
C PRO A 170 20.09 -10.54 12.08
N ASN A 171 19.16 -10.59 11.14
CA ASN A 171 19.48 -10.60 9.70
C ASN A 171 19.69 -9.19 9.16
N LEU A 172 18.95 -8.22 9.72
CA LEU A 172 18.95 -6.82 9.29
C LEU A 172 19.90 -6.01 10.15
N VAL A 173 20.91 -5.40 9.54
CA VAL A 173 21.89 -4.55 10.23
C VAL A 173 22.16 -3.26 9.43
N PRO A 174 22.65 -2.20 10.09
CA PRO A 174 23.09 -1.01 9.39
C PRO A 174 24.22 -1.32 8.38
N PRO A 175 24.28 -0.63 7.23
CA PRO A 175 25.34 -0.84 6.25
C PRO A 175 26.74 -0.70 6.83
N GLY A 176 27.60 -1.70 6.58
CA GLY A 176 28.99 -1.72 7.03
C GLY A 176 29.17 -2.06 8.51
N PHE A 177 28.11 -2.41 9.24
CA PHE A 177 28.21 -2.83 10.63
C PHE A 177 28.98 -4.15 10.75
N ARG A 178 30.09 -4.15 11.50
CA ARG A 178 30.90 -5.36 11.71
C ARG A 178 30.62 -5.95 13.07
N LEU A 179 30.08 -7.17 13.06
CA LEU A 179 29.86 -7.96 14.26
C LEU A 179 31.13 -8.75 14.61
N THR A 180 31.66 -8.55 15.83
CA THR A 180 32.91 -9.18 16.29
C THR A 180 32.72 -10.07 17.50
N ARG A 181 31.79 -9.72 18.41
CA ARG A 181 31.56 -10.43 19.67
C ARG A 181 30.06 -10.53 19.99
N PRO A 182 29.63 -11.52 20.79
CA PRO A 182 28.23 -11.65 21.21
C PRO A 182 27.67 -10.44 21.99
N SER A 183 28.55 -9.67 22.64
CA SER A 183 28.18 -8.49 23.42
C SER A 183 27.98 -7.22 22.58
N ASP A 184 28.28 -7.26 21.29
CA ASP A 184 28.20 -6.08 20.43
C ASP A 184 26.74 -5.61 20.32
N VAL A 185 26.52 -4.32 20.55
CA VAL A 185 25.18 -3.72 20.47
C VAL A 185 24.88 -3.35 19.03
N ILE A 186 23.95 -4.08 18.41
CA ILE A 186 23.51 -3.85 17.03
C ILE A 186 22.37 -2.81 17.06
N PRO A 187 22.49 -1.69 16.34
CA PRO A 187 21.37 -0.75 16.20
C PRO A 187 20.20 -1.41 15.45
N PRO A 188 18.95 -1.27 15.94
CA PRO A 188 17.78 -1.75 15.21
C PRO A 188 17.62 -0.97 13.90
N VAL A 189 17.36 -1.67 12.80
CA VAL A 189 17.07 -1.07 11.50
C VAL A 189 15.95 -1.84 10.82
N GLY A 190 15.02 -1.12 10.21
CA GLY A 190 13.86 -1.70 9.53
C GLY A 190 13.16 -0.66 8.67
N PHE A 191 12.36 -1.13 7.71
CA PHE A 191 11.56 -0.27 6.84
C PHE A 191 10.10 -0.09 7.28
N GLY A 192 9.59 -1.04 8.05
CA GLY A 192 8.18 -1.16 8.38
C GLY A 192 7.70 -0.16 9.43
N PRO A 193 6.38 -0.07 9.64
CA PRO A 193 5.79 0.82 10.62
C PRO A 193 6.14 0.45 12.07
N ILE A 194 6.17 1.47 12.93
CA ILE A 194 6.37 1.38 14.38
C ILE A 194 5.01 1.39 15.08
N ALA A 195 4.77 0.38 15.93
CA ALA A 195 3.51 0.26 16.67
C ALA A 195 3.36 1.38 17.71
N PRO A 196 2.12 1.81 18.03
CA PRO A 196 1.88 2.92 18.96
C PRO A 196 2.37 2.62 20.38
N THR A 197 2.46 1.33 20.74
CA THR A 197 2.93 0.86 22.06
C THR A 197 4.45 0.86 22.20
N TRP A 198 5.20 0.97 21.09
CA TRP A 198 6.66 0.92 21.12
C TRP A 198 7.26 2.24 21.60
N PRO A 199 8.42 2.22 22.29
CA PRO A 199 8.99 3.41 22.95
C PRO A 199 9.08 4.65 22.06
N GLU A 200 9.45 4.51 20.78
CA GLU A 200 9.56 5.64 19.85
C GLU A 200 8.25 6.45 19.70
N ARG A 201 7.10 5.79 19.89
CA ARG A 201 5.78 6.43 19.88
C ARG A 201 5.24 6.60 21.31
N SER A 202 5.27 5.58 22.15
CA SER A 202 4.68 5.68 23.50
C SER A 202 5.38 6.69 24.41
N ASP A 203 6.68 6.96 24.24
CA ASP A 203 7.40 8.02 24.97
C ASP A 203 6.94 9.44 24.59
N LYS A 204 6.15 9.57 23.51
CA LYS A 204 5.54 10.84 23.07
C LYS A 204 4.25 11.18 23.82
N LEU A 205 3.77 10.24 24.63
CA LEU A 205 2.62 10.46 25.50
C LEU A 205 3.06 11.14 26.80
N PRO A 206 2.32 12.16 27.29
CA PRO A 206 2.63 12.76 28.56
C PRO A 206 2.35 11.77 29.70
N ARG A 207 3.05 11.90 30.83
CA ARG A 207 2.95 10.94 31.96
C ARG A 207 1.53 10.70 32.48
N HIS A 208 0.64 11.69 32.36
CA HIS A 208 -0.75 11.59 32.81
C HIS A 208 -1.67 10.82 31.82
N ALA A 209 -1.17 10.49 30.62
CA ALA A 209 -1.92 9.80 29.57
C ALA A 209 -1.80 8.27 29.63
N GLY A 210 -1.39 7.69 30.77
CA GLY A 210 -1.14 6.25 30.88
C GLY A 210 -2.35 5.34 30.63
N GLY A 211 -3.59 5.88 30.69
CA GLY A 211 -4.82 5.16 30.36
C GLY A 211 -5.43 5.55 29.01
N TRP A 212 -4.77 6.41 28.23
CA TRP A 212 -5.27 6.82 26.92
C TRP A 212 -4.98 5.74 25.87
N ASP A 213 -6.02 5.35 25.12
CA ASP A 213 -5.94 4.32 24.10
C ASP A 213 -5.99 4.95 22.68
N PRO A 214 -4.90 4.88 21.90
CA PRO A 214 -4.89 5.39 20.53
C PRO A 214 -5.82 4.62 19.57
N HIS A 215 -6.31 3.43 19.93
CA HIS A 215 -7.27 2.68 19.12
C HIS A 215 -8.72 3.12 19.33
N ARG A 216 -8.98 3.98 20.33
CA ARG A 216 -10.31 4.53 20.67
C ARG A 216 -10.39 6.03 20.41
N LEU A 217 -9.72 6.47 19.35
CA LEU A 217 -9.82 7.85 18.89
C LEU A 217 -11.28 8.21 18.61
N GLY A 218 -11.73 9.34 19.18
CA GLY A 218 -13.11 9.81 19.07
C GLY A 218 -13.97 9.61 20.33
N GLU A 219 -13.61 8.66 21.21
CA GLU A 219 -14.31 8.46 22.50
C GLU A 219 -14.01 9.57 23.52
N GLY A 220 -12.93 10.33 23.33
CA GLY A 220 -12.53 11.43 24.22
C GLY A 220 -11.51 12.38 23.60
N PRO A 221 -11.13 13.45 24.33
CA PRO A 221 -10.12 14.40 23.88
C PRO A 221 -8.73 13.76 23.81
N LEU A 222 -7.89 14.29 22.92
CA LEU A 222 -6.46 13.99 22.93
C LEU A 222 -5.84 14.41 24.28
N PRO A 223 -4.84 13.66 24.78
CA PRO A 223 -4.14 14.04 25.99
C PRO A 223 -3.47 15.42 25.85
N ALA A 224 -3.64 16.25 26.87
CA ALA A 224 -3.05 17.59 26.86
C ALA A 224 -1.51 17.50 26.79
N GLY A 225 -0.91 18.15 25.80
CA GLY A 225 0.55 18.14 25.61
C GLY A 225 1.11 16.88 24.95
N ILE A 226 0.27 16.05 24.30
CA ILE A 226 0.76 15.00 23.41
C ILE A 226 1.71 15.57 22.35
N ASP A 227 2.87 14.93 22.16
CA ASP A 227 3.75 15.27 21.05
C ASP A 227 3.11 14.76 19.74
N ALA A 228 2.83 15.71 18.85
CA ALA A 228 2.24 15.50 17.52
C ALA A 228 2.91 14.38 16.69
N SER A 229 4.20 14.11 16.92
CA SER A 229 4.93 13.05 16.24
C SER A 229 4.54 11.63 16.68
N PHE A 230 3.70 11.49 17.71
CA PHE A 230 3.07 10.22 18.11
C PHE A 230 2.32 9.53 16.95
N PHE A 231 1.70 10.32 16.08
CA PHE A 231 0.88 9.82 14.96
C PHE A 231 1.70 9.45 13.71
N ASN A 232 3.01 9.76 13.70
CA ASN A 232 3.92 9.26 12.67
C ASN A 232 4.30 7.81 12.99
N ALA A 233 4.05 6.91 12.03
CA ALA A 233 4.34 5.49 12.16
C ALA A 233 5.68 5.10 11.54
N ALA A 234 6.27 5.95 10.68
CA ALA A 234 7.60 5.66 10.13
C ALA A 234 8.69 5.82 11.20
N PRO A 235 9.77 5.03 11.17
CA PRO A 235 10.98 5.33 11.90
C PRO A 235 11.48 6.74 11.60
N LEU A 236 12.15 7.40 12.56
CA LEU A 236 12.63 8.77 12.41
C LEU A 236 13.44 9.03 11.12
N ASP A 237 14.26 8.06 10.70
CA ASP A 237 15.10 8.14 9.48
C ASP A 237 14.30 7.98 8.16
N GLN A 238 12.99 7.78 8.24
CA GLN A 238 12.05 7.66 7.12
C GLN A 238 10.95 8.72 7.16
N ARG A 239 11.09 9.74 8.01
CA ARG A 239 10.16 10.87 8.09
C ARG A 239 10.71 12.04 7.29
N VAL A 240 9.96 12.49 6.30
CA VAL A 240 10.35 13.62 5.44
C VAL A 240 9.39 14.81 5.63
N ALA A 241 9.77 15.99 5.16
CA ALA A 241 8.96 17.20 5.33
C ALA A 241 7.70 17.18 4.47
N GLU A 242 7.84 16.77 3.21
CA GLU A 242 6.78 16.81 2.21
C GLU A 242 6.97 15.75 1.11
N LEU A 243 5.86 15.39 0.46
CA LEU A 243 5.81 14.65 -0.79
C LEU A 243 5.05 15.47 -1.83
N ARG A 244 5.50 15.39 -3.08
CA ARG A 244 4.92 16.04 -4.26
C ARG A 244 3.80 15.20 -4.89
N GLY A 245 3.80 13.89 -4.68
CA GLY A 245 2.82 12.93 -5.22
C GLY A 245 3.19 12.32 -6.57
N ASP A 246 4.36 12.67 -7.13
CA ASP A 246 4.93 12.13 -8.37
C ASP A 246 6.37 11.65 -8.20
N GLU A 247 6.68 11.15 -7.00
CA GLU A 247 8.00 10.75 -6.58
C GLU A 247 8.63 9.74 -7.53
N ARG A 248 9.94 9.88 -7.73
CA ARG A 248 10.76 8.81 -8.30
C ARG A 248 11.11 7.83 -7.19
N ILE A 249 10.78 6.56 -7.37
CA ILE A 249 11.08 5.49 -6.41
C ILE A 249 12.10 4.55 -7.05
N THR A 250 13.16 4.21 -6.32
CA THR A 250 14.10 3.16 -6.70
C THR A 250 14.19 2.12 -5.59
N LEU A 251 13.93 0.87 -5.96
CA LEU A 251 13.95 -0.30 -5.10
C LEU A 251 15.10 -1.21 -5.54
N THR A 252 16.09 -1.44 -4.69
CA THR A 252 17.24 -2.32 -4.98
C THR A 252 17.16 -3.59 -4.15
N ASN A 253 17.20 -4.75 -4.81
CA ASN A 253 17.02 -6.10 -4.25
C ASN A 253 15.73 -6.26 -3.44
N LEU A 254 14.67 -5.58 -3.86
CA LEU A 254 13.37 -5.50 -3.20
C LEU A 254 12.24 -6.04 -4.07
N HIS A 255 12.55 -6.60 -5.23
CA HIS A 255 11.59 -7.17 -6.17
C HIS A 255 12.02 -8.59 -6.58
N PRO A 256 11.10 -9.56 -6.68
CA PRO A 256 11.46 -10.97 -6.90
C PRO A 256 12.23 -11.25 -8.19
N HIS A 257 11.92 -10.51 -9.26
CA HIS A 257 12.44 -10.82 -10.60
C HIS A 257 13.54 -9.86 -11.10
N THR A 258 13.68 -8.67 -10.48
CA THR A 258 14.67 -7.67 -10.93
C THR A 258 15.46 -7.15 -9.73
N PRO A 259 16.80 -7.10 -9.82
CA PRO A 259 17.63 -6.56 -8.75
C PRO A 259 17.43 -5.05 -8.56
N GLN A 260 16.87 -4.36 -9.55
CA GLN A 260 16.53 -2.95 -9.43
C GLN A 260 15.23 -2.64 -10.15
N LEU A 261 14.30 -2.01 -9.44
CA LEU A 261 13.09 -1.42 -10.00
C LEU A 261 13.16 0.09 -9.80
N SER A 262 13.13 0.85 -10.90
CA SER A 262 13.05 2.32 -10.88
C SER A 262 11.76 2.75 -11.56
N THR A 263 11.00 3.61 -10.89
CA THR A 263 9.70 4.09 -11.35
C THR A 263 9.43 5.52 -10.92
N ARG A 264 8.44 6.16 -11.53
CA ARG A 264 7.85 7.42 -11.09
C ARG A 264 6.36 7.20 -10.85
N LEU A 265 5.81 7.76 -9.79
CA LEU A 265 4.36 7.74 -9.59
C LEU A 265 3.68 8.68 -10.59
N ARG A 266 2.57 8.23 -11.18
CA ARG A 266 1.67 9.13 -11.91
C ARG A 266 1.14 10.17 -10.93
N LEU A 267 1.34 11.46 -11.24
CA LEU A 267 0.82 12.53 -10.42
C LEU A 267 -0.70 12.47 -10.34
N ILE A 268 -1.24 12.42 -9.11
CA ILE A 268 -2.66 12.55 -8.82
C ILE A 268 -2.83 13.68 -7.81
N THR A 269 -3.77 14.58 -8.07
CA THR A 269 -4.10 15.70 -7.18
C THR A 269 -5.52 15.53 -6.65
N PRO A 270 -5.71 14.95 -5.45
CA PRO A 270 -7.01 14.88 -4.81
C PRO A 270 -7.50 16.27 -4.42
N ARG A 271 -8.80 16.52 -4.60
CA ARG A 271 -9.49 17.70 -4.10
C ARG A 271 -10.71 17.27 -3.29
N ALA A 272 -11.13 18.10 -2.36
CA ALA A 272 -12.35 17.86 -1.62
C ALA A 272 -13.17 19.14 -1.47
N LEU A 273 -14.48 18.99 -1.59
CA LEU A 273 -15.46 20.02 -1.27
C LEU A 273 -16.22 19.60 -0.02
N VAL A 274 -16.31 20.51 0.93
CA VAL A 274 -17.04 20.32 2.19
C VAL A 274 -18.30 21.14 2.13
N GLN A 275 -19.44 20.48 2.25
CA GLN A 275 -20.73 21.12 2.44
C GLN A 275 -21.15 20.94 3.90
N LYS A 276 -21.24 22.05 4.64
CA LYS A 276 -21.71 22.05 6.03
C LYS A 276 -22.49 23.33 6.34
N SER A 277 -23.55 23.22 7.13
CA SER A 277 -24.39 24.37 7.50
C SER A 277 -24.86 25.23 6.29
N GLY A 278 -25.09 24.60 5.13
CA GLY A 278 -25.46 25.28 3.89
C GLY A 278 -24.32 26.02 3.16
N ALA A 279 -23.12 26.05 3.72
CA ALA A 279 -21.92 26.62 3.11
C ALA A 279 -21.08 25.55 2.42
N LEU A 280 -20.49 25.91 1.29
CA LEU A 280 -19.53 25.08 0.54
C LEU A 280 -18.12 25.66 0.72
N ALA A 281 -17.14 24.81 1.01
CA ALA A 281 -15.74 25.22 1.17
C ALA A 281 -14.78 24.16 0.59
N ASP A 282 -13.67 24.62 0.01
CA ASP A 282 -12.58 23.73 -0.40
C ASP A 282 -11.84 23.17 0.83
N LEU A 283 -11.61 21.86 0.83
CA LEU A 283 -10.72 21.18 1.76
C LEU A 283 -9.38 20.89 1.09
N ARG A 284 -8.32 21.44 1.68
CA ARG A 284 -6.95 21.15 1.25
C ARG A 284 -6.48 19.82 1.82
N PHE A 285 -6.00 18.96 0.93
CA PHE A 285 -5.32 17.74 1.28
C PHE A 285 -3.80 17.96 1.36
N ARG A 286 -3.16 17.30 2.33
CA ARG A 286 -1.71 17.13 2.38
C ARG A 286 -1.36 15.66 2.24
N CYS A 287 -0.45 15.34 1.31
CA CYS A 287 0.13 14.00 1.22
C CYS A 287 1.09 13.80 2.40
N ASP A 288 0.83 12.79 3.21
CA ASP A 288 1.57 12.57 4.46
C ASP A 288 1.89 11.10 4.74
N THR A 289 1.61 10.19 3.80
CA THR A 289 2.12 8.81 3.85
C THR A 289 2.37 8.26 2.45
N LEU A 290 3.55 7.67 2.27
CA LEU A 290 3.91 6.79 1.16
C LEU A 290 4.14 5.39 1.74
N PHE A 291 3.31 4.42 1.36
CA PHE A 291 3.42 3.04 1.81
C PHE A 291 3.70 2.12 0.65
N ILE A 292 4.74 1.29 0.74
CA ILE A 292 5.17 0.40 -0.34
C ILE A 292 5.05 -1.06 0.14
N ASP A 293 4.27 -1.87 -0.57
CA ASP A 293 4.23 -3.33 -0.40
C ASP A 293 4.90 -3.99 -1.60
N THR A 294 6.13 -4.45 -1.41
CA THR A 294 6.90 -5.05 -2.49
C THR A 294 6.52 -6.50 -2.79
N ASN A 295 5.77 -7.16 -1.90
CA ASN A 295 5.25 -8.50 -2.15
C ASN A 295 4.04 -8.44 -3.09
N ARG A 296 3.14 -7.48 -2.84
CA ARG A 296 1.97 -7.22 -3.68
C ARG A 296 2.32 -6.44 -4.95
N GLY A 297 3.50 -5.81 -4.99
CA GLY A 297 3.92 -4.99 -6.13
C GLY A 297 3.09 -3.71 -6.24
N ILE A 298 2.73 -3.11 -5.10
CA ILE A 298 1.92 -1.89 -5.04
C ILE A 298 2.58 -0.83 -4.17
N CYS A 299 2.11 0.39 -4.37
CA CYS A 299 2.48 1.56 -3.60
C CYS A 299 1.24 2.41 -3.37
N SER A 300 1.03 2.92 -2.17
CA SER A 300 -0.10 3.78 -1.85
C SER A 300 0.36 5.14 -1.34
N LEU A 301 -0.34 6.18 -1.78
CA LEU A 301 -0.26 7.53 -1.22
C LEU A 301 -1.52 7.80 -0.41
N THR A 302 -1.33 8.32 0.80
CA THR A 302 -2.43 8.77 1.66
C THR A 302 -2.35 10.29 1.81
N TRP A 303 -3.50 10.94 1.65
CA TRP A 303 -3.69 12.36 1.89
C TRP A 303 -4.67 12.59 3.03
N ARG A 304 -4.39 13.60 3.85
CA ARG A 304 -5.25 13.99 4.99
C ARG A 304 -5.66 15.45 4.90
N GLY A 305 -6.93 15.71 5.24
CA GLY A 305 -7.50 17.04 5.38
C GLY A 305 -8.36 17.09 6.64
N THR A 306 -8.39 18.24 7.31
CA THR A 306 -9.14 18.40 8.58
C THR A 306 -10.26 19.42 8.42
N VAL A 307 -11.46 19.04 8.85
CA VAL A 307 -12.65 19.90 8.90
C VAL A 307 -13.01 20.17 10.36
N PRO A 308 -12.95 21.42 10.84
CA PRO A 308 -13.45 21.76 12.17
C PRO A 308 -14.96 21.53 12.26
N LEU A 309 -15.43 20.93 13.35
CA LEU A 309 -16.84 20.68 13.63
C LEU A 309 -17.31 21.41 14.88
N SER A 310 -18.57 21.80 14.88
CA SER A 310 -19.28 22.45 15.99
C SER A 310 -19.74 21.43 17.04
N SER A 311 -20.00 20.19 16.60
CA SER A 311 -20.34 19.04 17.44
C SER A 311 -19.88 17.75 16.77
N SER A 312 -19.85 16.63 17.50
CA SER A 312 -19.47 15.32 16.95
C SER A 312 -20.39 14.84 15.82
N ASN A 313 -21.65 15.30 15.83
CA ASN A 313 -22.72 14.85 14.95
C ASN A 313 -23.18 16.00 14.04
N GLU A 314 -22.27 16.90 13.66
CA GLU A 314 -22.61 17.97 12.72
C GLU A 314 -22.96 17.39 11.34
N ASP A 315 -24.06 17.88 10.76
CA ASP A 315 -24.56 17.45 9.46
C ASP A 315 -23.74 18.07 8.33
N GLY A 316 -23.38 17.23 7.36
CA GLY A 316 -22.74 17.70 6.14
C GLY A 316 -22.23 16.56 5.28
N CYS A 317 -21.56 16.93 4.20
CA CYS A 317 -20.98 16.01 3.24
C CYS A 317 -19.61 16.51 2.78
N VAL A 318 -18.63 15.62 2.66
CA VAL A 318 -17.35 15.87 2.02
C VAL A 318 -17.28 15.02 0.76
N VAL A 319 -17.14 15.66 -0.40
CA VAL A 319 -17.01 14.98 -1.69
C VAL A 319 -15.58 15.09 -2.17
N VAL A 320 -14.93 13.95 -2.38
CA VAL A 320 -13.55 13.85 -2.86
C VAL A 320 -13.53 13.60 -4.38
N THR A 321 -12.73 14.37 -5.10
CA THR A 321 -12.55 14.30 -6.55
C THR A 321 -11.06 14.34 -6.92
N THR A 322 -10.74 14.21 -8.21
CA THR A 322 -9.40 14.48 -8.76
C THR A 322 -9.48 15.58 -9.82
N GLU A 323 -8.37 16.31 -10.05
CA GLU A 323 -8.33 17.40 -11.05
C GLU A 323 -8.69 16.97 -12.48
N GLU A 324 -8.43 15.72 -12.86
CA GLU A 324 -8.85 15.19 -14.17
C GLU A 324 -10.37 15.06 -14.28
N SER A 325 -11.06 14.68 -13.20
CA SER A 325 -12.53 14.55 -13.15
C SER A 325 -13.25 15.91 -13.17
N ASP A 326 -12.59 16.97 -12.69
CA ASP A 326 -13.16 18.32 -12.61
C ASP A 326 -13.37 18.95 -14.01
N ARG A 327 -12.54 18.57 -15.00
CA ARG A 327 -12.73 18.97 -16.41
C ARG A 327 -13.96 18.33 -17.05
N GLN A 328 -14.35 17.14 -16.62
CA GLN A 328 -15.50 16.42 -17.16
C GLN A 328 -16.82 16.87 -16.52
N LEU A 329 -16.75 17.43 -15.30
CA LEU A 329 -17.86 18.11 -14.62
C LEU A 329 -18.09 19.55 -15.12
N SER A 330 -17.21 20.10 -15.97
CA SER A 330 -17.22 21.51 -16.38
C SER A 330 -17.40 21.81 -17.89
N GLY A 331 -17.73 20.83 -18.73
CA GLY A 331 -17.92 20.99 -20.19
C GLY A 331 -19.38 21.23 -20.63
N HIS A 332 -19.64 22.32 -21.37
CA HIS A 332 -20.94 22.74 -21.90
C HIS A 332 -21.37 22.04 -23.21
N GLY A 333 -22.69 21.79 -23.36
CA GLY A 333 -23.32 21.38 -24.63
C GLY A 333 -24.87 21.25 -24.67
N ALA A 334 -25.62 22.32 -24.36
CA ALA A 334 -26.98 22.76 -24.83
C ALA A 334 -28.27 21.89 -24.71
N PRO A 335 -29.47 22.50 -24.77
CA PRO A 335 -30.03 23.49 -23.85
C PRO A 335 -31.29 22.92 -23.15
N GLY A 336 -31.27 22.91 -21.82
CA GLY A 336 -32.42 22.57 -21.00
C GLY A 336 -32.00 22.10 -19.61
N THR A 337 -32.18 22.97 -18.62
CA THR A 337 -32.18 22.71 -17.16
C THR A 337 -30.90 23.08 -16.38
N VAL A 338 -31.07 24.19 -15.64
CA VAL A 338 -30.40 24.71 -14.42
C VAL A 338 -28.90 24.97 -14.46
N GLN A 339 -28.56 26.27 -14.48
CA GLN A 339 -27.23 26.81 -14.17
C GLN A 339 -26.93 26.69 -12.67
N LEU A 340 -25.73 26.20 -12.34
CA LEU A 340 -25.05 26.47 -11.07
C LEU A 340 -23.72 27.14 -11.40
N ASP A 341 -23.71 28.46 -11.28
CA ASP A 341 -22.58 29.33 -11.58
C ASP A 341 -21.70 29.46 -10.31
N TRP A 342 -20.59 28.71 -10.25
CA TRP A 342 -19.77 28.54 -9.02
C TRP A 342 -18.43 29.27 -9.05
N ARG A 343 -18.09 29.98 -10.14
CA ARG A 343 -16.78 30.64 -10.31
C ARG A 343 -16.64 31.99 -9.60
N SER A 344 -17.59 32.38 -8.75
CA SER A 344 -17.63 33.72 -8.13
C SER A 344 -16.97 33.82 -6.75
N SER A 345 -16.44 32.74 -6.17
CA SER A 345 -16.01 32.73 -4.76
C SER A 345 -14.53 32.42 -4.58
N GLN A 346 -13.64 33.18 -5.23
CA GLN A 346 -12.20 33.14 -4.98
C GLN A 346 -11.69 34.21 -4.00
N GLN A 347 -12.56 34.85 -3.21
CA GLN A 347 -12.12 35.83 -2.22
C GLN A 347 -12.70 35.54 -0.83
N ALA A 348 -11.78 35.54 0.14
CA ALA A 348 -11.96 35.37 1.58
C ALA A 348 -11.99 33.93 2.12
N ALA A 349 -10.82 33.28 2.15
CA ALA A 349 -10.51 32.26 3.16
C ALA A 349 -9.58 32.89 4.21
N VAL A 350 -10.13 33.23 5.37
CA VAL A 350 -9.36 33.58 6.58
C VAL A 350 -8.98 32.28 7.26
N SER A 351 -7.69 32.03 7.42
CA SER A 351 -7.16 30.88 8.18
C SER A 351 -7.51 31.01 9.68
N PRO A 352 -8.19 30.04 10.31
CA PRO A 352 -8.20 29.93 11.76
C PRO A 352 -6.90 29.23 12.20
N ALA A 353 -6.18 29.86 13.14
CA ALA A 353 -4.99 29.29 13.76
C ALA A 353 -5.37 28.04 14.57
N LEU A 354 -4.80 26.89 14.19
CA LEU A 354 -4.74 25.71 15.04
C LEU A 354 -3.68 25.96 16.14
N PRO A 355 -3.81 25.39 17.35
CA PRO A 355 -2.87 25.58 18.46
C PRO A 355 -1.48 24.96 18.24
N PHE A 356 -1.17 24.47 17.04
CA PHE A 356 0.12 23.89 16.66
C PHE A 356 0.64 24.53 15.37
N ALA A 357 0.81 25.85 15.39
CA ALA A 357 1.61 26.52 14.38
C ALA A 357 3.11 26.26 14.66
N PRO A 358 3.93 25.93 13.66
CA PRO A 358 5.38 25.83 13.84
C PRO A 358 5.94 27.22 14.10
N GLY A 359 6.43 27.45 15.32
CA GLY A 359 7.30 28.59 15.61
C GLY A 359 8.69 28.32 15.04
N ASP A 360 9.19 29.25 14.24
CA ASP A 360 10.58 29.32 13.79
C ASP A 360 11.53 29.26 15.00
N PHE A 361 12.42 28.27 15.01
CA PHE A 361 13.60 28.28 15.86
C PHE A 361 14.82 28.11 14.96
N ALA A 362 15.45 29.23 14.64
CA ALA A 362 16.82 29.33 14.18
C ALA A 362 17.52 30.43 15.01
N ASP A 363 18.73 30.11 15.47
CA ASP A 363 19.69 30.89 16.26
C ASP A 363 19.27 31.25 17.72
N ALA A 364 20.09 31.07 18.76
CA ALA A 364 21.54 30.88 18.85
C ALA A 364 21.93 30.14 20.14
N LEU A 365 23.10 29.50 20.10
CA LEU A 365 23.82 28.90 21.22
C LEU A 365 24.47 29.96 22.13
N SER A 366 24.78 29.51 23.36
CA SER A 366 25.76 30.01 24.36
C SER A 366 25.38 31.23 25.21
N VAL A 367 25.34 31.10 26.55
CA VAL A 367 26.47 31.19 27.50
C VAL A 367 25.99 30.81 28.92
N GLU A 368 26.96 30.30 29.66
CA GLU A 368 27.08 29.84 31.05
C GLU A 368 26.40 30.63 32.21
N GLU A 369 25.96 29.83 33.19
CA GLU A 369 26.30 29.86 34.63
C GLU A 369 25.74 30.95 35.58
N THR A 370 25.52 30.48 36.82
CA THR A 370 25.35 31.16 38.12
C THR A 370 23.93 31.45 38.66
N THR A 371 23.51 30.57 39.58
CA THR A 371 23.07 30.85 40.97
C THR A 371 22.38 32.19 41.27
N SER A 372 21.16 32.15 41.84
CA SER A 372 20.90 32.39 43.29
C SER A 372 19.41 32.58 43.60
N LEU A 373 19.08 32.20 44.84
CA LEU A 373 17.77 32.14 45.48
C LEU A 373 17.07 33.50 45.74
N SER A 374 15.76 33.37 45.99
CA SER A 374 14.93 34.04 47.01
C SER A 374 14.21 35.35 46.70
N GLY A 375 12.92 35.40 47.07
CA GLY A 375 12.16 36.63 47.32
C GLY A 375 10.67 36.56 46.97
N GLU A 376 9.82 36.36 47.97
CA GLU A 376 8.34 36.34 47.94
C GLU A 376 7.65 37.67 47.53
N PRO A 377 6.31 37.69 47.31
CA PRO A 377 5.59 38.61 46.41
C PRO A 377 5.03 39.87 47.10
N PRO A 378 4.30 40.72 46.34
CA PRO A 378 2.93 40.98 46.81
C PRO A 378 1.83 41.12 45.74
N ARG A 379 0.62 40.95 46.28
CA ARG A 379 -0.79 41.03 45.81
C ARG A 379 -1.14 42.21 44.88
N VAL A 380 -1.88 41.94 43.79
CA VAL A 380 -3.34 42.16 43.55
C VAL A 380 -3.77 43.64 43.56
N ASP A 381 -4.23 44.16 42.42
CA ASP A 381 -5.64 44.56 42.27
C ASP A 381 -6.11 44.73 40.81
N PRO A 382 -7.40 44.49 40.53
CA PRO A 382 -8.01 44.41 39.21
C PRO A 382 -8.68 45.74 38.81
N GLY A 383 -8.77 46.02 37.51
CA GLY A 383 -9.67 47.05 37.03
C GLY A 383 -9.29 47.67 35.70
N ALA A 384 -10.33 47.96 34.92
CA ALA A 384 -10.36 48.72 33.67
C ALA A 384 -9.92 47.94 32.43
N ALA A 385 -10.85 47.29 31.73
CA ALA A 385 -11.81 47.89 30.79
C ALA A 385 -11.18 48.17 29.41
N LEU A 386 -11.66 47.40 28.44
CA LEU A 386 -11.55 47.63 27.00
C LEU A 386 -12.01 49.05 26.62
N PRO A 387 -11.49 49.60 25.53
CA PRO A 387 -12.42 50.08 24.51
C PRO A 387 -12.02 49.82 23.04
N PHE A 388 -13.03 49.35 22.28
CA PHE A 388 -13.44 49.68 20.89
C PHE A 388 -12.44 49.49 19.73
N VAL A 389 -12.71 48.60 18.75
CA VAL A 389 -13.72 48.63 17.66
C VAL A 389 -13.41 49.66 16.55
N LYS A 390 -13.37 49.11 15.32
CA LYS A 390 -13.03 49.63 13.99
C LYS A 390 -13.70 50.94 13.56
N ALA A 391 -13.03 51.64 12.63
CA ALA A 391 -13.67 52.25 11.47
C ALA A 391 -12.76 52.23 10.21
N PRO A 392 -13.33 52.30 8.98
CA PRO A 392 -12.68 51.95 7.70
C PRO A 392 -12.44 53.17 6.78
N LEU A 393 -11.61 53.05 5.73
CA LEU A 393 -11.94 53.31 4.31
C LEU A 393 -10.70 53.48 3.39
N ALA A 394 -10.91 53.02 2.14
CA ALA A 394 -10.49 53.60 0.86
C ALA A 394 -9.04 53.52 0.36
N VAL A 395 -8.85 52.56 -0.55
CA VAL A 395 -8.35 52.70 -1.95
C VAL A 395 -7.81 54.08 -2.34
N LEU A 396 -6.52 54.12 -2.72
CA LEU A 396 -6.00 54.94 -3.81
C LEU A 396 -4.75 54.26 -4.39
N GLY A 397 -4.72 54.13 -5.72
CA GLY A 397 -3.65 53.48 -6.47
C GLY A 397 -2.35 54.28 -6.44
N GLY A 398 -1.24 53.54 -6.42
CA GLY A 398 0.11 54.08 -6.57
C GLY A 398 1.04 52.95 -6.99
N VAL A 399 1.49 53.02 -8.24
CA VAL A 399 2.49 52.16 -8.86
C VAL A 399 3.77 52.16 -8.02
N LEU A 400 4.20 50.99 -7.54
CA LEU A 400 5.52 50.82 -6.93
C LEU A 400 6.54 50.40 -8.01
N PRO A 401 7.75 50.99 -8.04
CA PRO A 401 8.76 50.70 -9.05
C PRO A 401 9.39 49.32 -8.84
N ALA A 402 9.75 48.68 -9.96
CA ALA A 402 10.39 47.37 -10.00
C ALA A 402 11.75 47.37 -9.28
N PRO A 403 12.10 46.29 -8.56
CA PRO A 403 13.42 46.14 -7.93
C PRO A 403 14.52 45.93 -9.00
N PRO A 404 15.76 46.40 -8.75
CA PRO A 404 16.87 46.24 -9.68
C PRO A 404 17.29 44.75 -9.83
N PRO A 405 17.86 44.36 -10.99
CA PRO A 405 18.23 42.98 -11.26
C PRO A 405 19.38 42.51 -10.36
N ALA A 406 19.24 41.29 -9.84
CA ALA A 406 20.26 40.64 -9.02
C ALA A 406 21.54 40.33 -9.83
N PRO A 407 22.74 40.49 -9.23
CA PRO A 407 24.00 40.10 -9.86
C PRO A 407 24.14 38.57 -9.95
N PRO A 408 24.87 38.04 -10.95
CA PRO A 408 25.05 36.60 -11.12
C PRO A 408 25.88 35.98 -9.99
N PRO A 409 25.67 34.69 -9.66
CA PRO A 409 26.34 34.03 -8.54
C PRO A 409 27.85 33.89 -8.78
N SER A 410 28.64 34.48 -7.89
CA SER A 410 30.08 34.27 -7.79
C SER A 410 30.37 32.87 -7.23
N ARG A 411 31.06 32.05 -8.02
CA ARG A 411 31.55 30.71 -7.66
C ARG A 411 32.61 30.80 -6.55
N PRO A 412 32.56 30.02 -5.46
CA PRO A 412 33.65 29.98 -4.49
C PRO A 412 34.89 29.31 -5.11
N PRO A 413 36.12 29.75 -4.76
CA PRO A 413 37.34 29.12 -5.23
C PRO A 413 37.48 27.71 -4.64
N SER A 414 37.57 26.72 -5.53
CA SER A 414 37.95 25.35 -5.20
C SER A 414 39.37 25.35 -4.65
N SER A 415 39.53 25.03 -3.37
CA SER A 415 40.82 24.77 -2.74
C SER A 415 40.84 23.32 -2.26
N VAL A 416 41.05 22.41 -3.22
CA VAL A 416 41.49 21.05 -2.93
C VAL A 416 42.84 20.88 -3.62
N PRO A 417 43.93 20.61 -2.88
CA PRO A 417 45.23 20.32 -3.49
C PRO A 417 45.16 18.97 -4.25
N PRO A 418 45.85 18.83 -5.41
CA PRO A 418 45.85 17.59 -6.15
C PRO A 418 46.59 16.49 -5.37
N ALA A 419 45.97 15.31 -5.29
CA ALA A 419 46.62 14.10 -4.81
C ALA A 419 47.81 13.71 -5.73
N PRO A 420 48.89 13.12 -5.20
CA PRO A 420 50.05 12.76 -5.99
C PRO A 420 49.71 11.68 -7.02
N ALA A 421 50.21 11.86 -8.24
CA ALA A 421 50.09 10.90 -9.32
C ALA A 421 50.79 9.59 -8.93
N LEU A 422 50.02 8.52 -8.75
CA LEU A 422 50.55 7.16 -8.76
C LEU A 422 50.83 6.78 -10.21
N HIS A 423 52.11 6.79 -10.57
CA HIS A 423 52.65 6.15 -11.75
C HIS A 423 52.28 4.66 -11.72
N PHE A 424 51.49 4.21 -12.70
CA PHE A 424 51.40 2.79 -13.02
C PHE A 424 52.44 2.49 -14.10
N ASP A 425 53.51 1.81 -13.72
CA ASP A 425 54.41 1.17 -14.68
C ASP A 425 53.67 0.05 -15.41
N PRO A 426 53.78 -0.05 -16.75
CA PRO A 426 53.22 -1.16 -17.49
C PRO A 426 54.03 -2.45 -17.22
N PRO A 427 53.39 -3.63 -17.10
CA PRO A 427 54.11 -4.89 -16.90
C PRO A 427 54.89 -5.28 -18.17
N PRO A 428 56.08 -5.89 -18.03
CA PRO A 428 56.89 -6.30 -19.17
C PRO A 428 56.21 -7.44 -19.95
N ALA A 429 56.13 -7.24 -21.26
CA ALA A 429 55.71 -8.23 -22.23
C ALA A 429 56.76 -9.34 -22.35
N SER A 430 56.45 -10.55 -21.89
CA SER A 430 56.98 -11.80 -22.44
C SER A 430 56.43 -13.01 -21.68
N ARG A 431 55.55 -13.79 -22.31
CA ARG A 431 55.54 -15.26 -22.20
C ARG A 431 54.81 -15.87 -23.41
N PRO A 432 55.27 -17.05 -23.88
CA PRO A 432 55.05 -17.55 -25.23
C PRO A 432 53.70 -18.24 -25.42
N SER A 433 53.26 -18.32 -26.67
CA SER A 433 52.05 -18.99 -27.13
C SER A 433 52.00 -20.49 -26.76
N PRO A 434 50.82 -21.05 -26.43
CA PRO A 434 50.66 -22.49 -26.30
C PRO A 434 50.61 -23.17 -27.69
N PRO A 435 51.17 -24.39 -27.84
CA PRO A 435 51.05 -25.16 -29.06
C PRO A 435 49.68 -25.87 -29.18
N ASP A 436 49.28 -26.10 -30.42
CA ASP A 436 48.07 -26.83 -30.83
C ASP A 436 47.93 -28.19 -30.14
N MET A 437 46.75 -28.43 -29.56
CA MET A 437 46.34 -29.77 -29.15
C MET A 437 45.17 -30.25 -30.01
N VAL A 438 45.55 -31.19 -30.87
CA VAL A 438 44.72 -32.08 -31.69
C VAL A 438 43.92 -33.02 -30.77
N SER A 439 42.61 -33.17 -31.05
CA SER A 439 41.75 -34.22 -30.47
C SER A 439 42.15 -35.63 -30.93
N PRO A 440 42.09 -36.63 -30.05
CA PRO A 440 41.74 -37.98 -30.49
C PRO A 440 40.75 -38.73 -29.58
N GLY A 441 39.66 -39.20 -30.19
CA GLY A 441 39.21 -40.60 -30.23
C GLY A 441 38.78 -41.33 -28.93
N LEU A 442 37.51 -41.76 -28.90
CA LEU A 442 36.99 -42.89 -28.10
C LEU A 442 37.77 -44.20 -28.34
N PRO A 443 37.83 -45.09 -27.33
CA PRO A 443 37.74 -46.53 -27.61
C PRO A 443 36.74 -47.30 -26.72
N ALA A 444 36.30 -48.45 -27.27
CA ALA A 444 35.28 -49.37 -26.77
C ALA A 444 35.82 -50.46 -25.78
N ALA A 445 34.88 -51.18 -25.12
CA ALA A 445 35.05 -52.40 -24.28
C ALA A 445 35.69 -53.60 -25.06
N PRO A 446 36.20 -54.74 -24.48
CA PRO A 446 35.66 -55.62 -23.38
C PRO A 446 36.80 -56.38 -22.58
N PRO A 447 36.72 -57.66 -22.05
CA PRO A 447 35.65 -58.60 -21.64
C PRO A 447 35.78 -59.22 -20.20
N MET A 448 34.81 -60.08 -19.85
CA MET A 448 34.61 -60.82 -18.57
C MET A 448 35.56 -62.01 -18.31
N ILE A 449 35.84 -62.35 -17.03
CA ILE A 449 35.92 -63.73 -16.43
C ILE A 449 35.72 -63.63 -14.87
N GLY A 450 34.84 -64.45 -14.25
CA GLY A 450 34.63 -64.60 -12.78
C GLY A 450 35.56 -65.66 -12.14
N PRO A 451 35.18 -66.47 -11.11
CA PRO A 451 34.15 -66.37 -10.05
C PRO A 451 34.70 -66.68 -8.61
N LEU A 452 33.92 -66.45 -7.53
CA LEU A 452 33.73 -67.40 -6.39
C LEU A 452 32.79 -66.86 -5.30
N ALA A 453 31.95 -67.78 -4.80
CA ALA A 453 30.87 -67.59 -3.83
C ALA A 453 31.35 -67.51 -2.38
N THR A 454 30.54 -66.87 -1.51
CA THR A 454 30.36 -67.31 -0.11
C THR A 454 28.90 -67.18 0.34
N VAL A 455 28.45 -68.23 0.99
CA VAL A 455 27.10 -68.49 1.53
C VAL A 455 27.00 -67.93 2.95
N ARG A 456 25.83 -67.42 3.36
CA ARG A 456 25.47 -67.31 4.79
C ARG A 456 24.00 -67.64 5.07
N ALA A 457 23.88 -68.72 5.85
CA ALA A 457 22.81 -69.36 6.63
C ALA A 457 21.41 -68.74 6.82
N ALA A 458 20.43 -69.65 6.87
CA ALA A 458 19.01 -69.49 7.21
C ALA A 458 18.69 -69.75 8.69
N ALA A 459 17.50 -69.30 9.12
CA ALA A 459 16.79 -69.58 10.39
C ALA A 459 15.28 -69.85 10.08
N PRO A 460 14.51 -70.54 10.95
CA PRO A 460 13.51 -71.57 10.58
C PRO A 460 12.06 -71.08 10.24
N PRO A 461 11.16 -71.97 9.79
CA PRO A 461 9.89 -71.62 9.15
C PRO A 461 8.75 -71.43 10.17
N GLU A 462 7.89 -70.44 9.92
CA GLU A 462 6.61 -70.28 10.61
C GLU A 462 5.47 -70.67 9.65
N ILE A 463 4.58 -71.51 10.16
CA ILE A 463 3.51 -72.20 9.42
C ILE A 463 2.40 -71.19 9.11
N ALA A 464 2.02 -71.12 7.83
CA ALA A 464 0.94 -70.26 7.35
C ALA A 464 -0.43 -70.74 7.87
N ALA A 465 -1.17 -69.83 8.50
CA ALA A 465 -2.63 -69.91 8.60
C ALA A 465 -3.25 -69.34 7.31
N PRO A 466 -4.34 -69.95 6.79
CA PRO A 466 -4.99 -69.49 5.56
C PRO A 466 -5.63 -68.12 5.78
N PRO A 467 -5.53 -67.18 4.81
CA PRO A 467 -6.09 -65.86 4.97
C PRO A 467 -7.62 -65.89 4.84
N GLU A 468 -8.21 -65.20 5.79
CA GLU A 468 -9.61 -64.80 5.87
C GLU A 468 -10.01 -63.99 4.62
N ILE A 469 -11.19 -64.28 4.09
CA ILE A 469 -11.75 -63.65 2.88
C ILE A 469 -12.00 -62.18 3.19
N ALA A 470 -11.08 -61.32 2.74
CA ALA A 470 -11.29 -59.88 2.70
C ALA A 470 -12.19 -59.52 1.52
N ALA A 471 -13.15 -58.63 1.80
CA ALA A 471 -14.18 -58.14 0.90
C ALA A 471 -13.64 -57.67 -0.47
N PRO A 472 -14.45 -57.76 -1.55
CA PRO A 472 -14.05 -57.32 -2.87
C PRO A 472 -13.62 -55.83 -2.84
N PRO A 473 -12.54 -55.46 -3.54
CA PRO A 473 -12.13 -54.08 -3.66
C PRO A 473 -13.23 -53.28 -4.35
N ALA A 474 -13.49 -52.08 -3.82
CA ALA A 474 -14.34 -51.10 -4.48
C ALA A 474 -13.84 -50.87 -5.93
N PRO A 475 -14.76 -50.57 -6.89
CA PRO A 475 -14.36 -50.37 -8.27
C PRO A 475 -13.33 -49.24 -8.34
N VAL A 476 -12.19 -49.52 -8.97
CA VAL A 476 -11.24 -48.48 -9.38
C VAL A 476 -12.01 -47.56 -10.33
N GLU A 477 -12.22 -46.32 -9.90
CA GLU A 477 -12.75 -45.26 -10.74
C GLU A 477 -11.73 -45.04 -11.86
N VAL A 478 -12.05 -45.58 -13.04
CA VAL A 478 -11.27 -45.43 -14.26
C VAL A 478 -11.17 -43.93 -14.54
N ALA A 479 -9.95 -43.39 -14.54
CA ALA A 479 -9.70 -42.03 -14.98
C ALA A 479 -10.32 -41.85 -16.39
N PRO A 480 -11.19 -40.85 -16.60
CA PRO A 480 -11.83 -40.66 -17.90
C PRO A 480 -10.75 -40.41 -18.96
N GLU A 481 -10.93 -41.00 -20.14
CA GLU A 481 -10.09 -40.76 -21.32
C GLU A 481 -9.88 -39.27 -21.55
N PRO A 482 -8.69 -38.83 -22.03
CA PRO A 482 -8.44 -37.42 -22.31
C PRO A 482 -9.44 -36.94 -23.36
N LEU A 483 -10.32 -36.02 -22.94
CA LEU A 483 -11.25 -35.32 -23.82
C LEU A 483 -10.46 -34.64 -24.95
N PRO A 484 -11.03 -34.56 -26.17
CA PRO A 484 -10.42 -33.80 -27.26
C PRO A 484 -10.24 -32.34 -26.82
N GLU A 485 -9.00 -31.89 -26.71
CA GLU A 485 -8.70 -30.53 -26.24
C GLU A 485 -9.05 -29.51 -27.33
N LEU A 486 -10.00 -28.62 -27.03
CA LEU A 486 -10.29 -27.46 -27.86
C LEU A 486 -9.06 -26.56 -27.96
N ASP A 487 -8.73 -26.10 -29.18
CA ASP A 487 -7.62 -25.17 -29.41
C ASP A 487 -7.92 -23.83 -28.71
N PRO A 488 -7.09 -23.41 -27.72
CA PRO A 488 -7.25 -22.12 -27.04
C PRO A 488 -7.25 -20.91 -28.00
N ALA A 489 -6.72 -21.06 -29.22
CA ALA A 489 -6.75 -20.03 -30.25
C ALA A 489 -8.17 -19.78 -30.81
N THR A 490 -9.02 -20.81 -30.86
CA THR A 490 -10.38 -20.72 -31.43
C THR A 490 -11.45 -20.23 -30.45
N PHE A 491 -11.11 -20.10 -29.17
CA PHE A 491 -12.05 -19.62 -28.15
C PHE A 491 -12.37 -18.13 -28.37
N THR A 492 -13.65 -17.76 -28.31
CA THR A 492 -14.09 -16.36 -28.46
C THR A 492 -14.29 -15.69 -27.11
N ILE A 493 -14.26 -14.36 -27.09
CA ILE A 493 -14.40 -13.59 -25.85
C ILE A 493 -15.80 -13.75 -25.23
N GLU A 494 -16.83 -13.97 -26.05
CA GLU A 494 -18.21 -14.17 -25.62
C GLU A 494 -18.38 -15.53 -24.91
N HIS A 495 -17.77 -16.58 -25.44
CA HIS A 495 -17.75 -17.89 -24.77
C HIS A 495 -16.97 -17.82 -23.45
N PHE A 496 -15.87 -17.06 -23.41
CA PHE A 496 -15.11 -16.83 -22.18
C PHE A 496 -15.91 -16.04 -21.14
N ALA A 497 -16.67 -15.03 -21.54
CA ALA A 497 -17.55 -14.27 -20.67
C ALA A 497 -18.68 -15.13 -20.09
N ALA A 498 -19.33 -15.95 -20.91
CA ALA A 498 -20.39 -16.84 -20.48
C ALA A 498 -19.88 -17.90 -19.48
N LEU A 499 -18.72 -18.51 -19.77
CA LEU A 499 -18.08 -19.48 -18.88
C LEU A 499 -17.64 -18.84 -17.55
N SER A 500 -17.12 -17.61 -17.59
CA SER A 500 -16.75 -16.86 -16.39
C SER A 500 -17.96 -16.49 -15.54
N ALA A 501 -19.12 -16.23 -16.17
CA ALA A 501 -20.37 -16.03 -15.46
C ALA A 501 -20.90 -17.33 -14.83
N GLU A 502 -20.77 -18.48 -15.48
CA GLU A 502 -21.18 -19.79 -14.96
C GLU A 502 -20.32 -20.22 -13.76
N ILE A 503 -18.99 -20.01 -13.83
CA ILE A 503 -18.06 -20.29 -12.73
C ILE A 503 -18.36 -19.40 -11.51
N ALA A 504 -18.69 -18.12 -11.73
CA ALA A 504 -19.00 -17.19 -10.65
C ALA A 504 -20.35 -17.49 -9.96
N GLU A 505 -21.27 -18.17 -10.64
CA GLU A 505 -22.61 -18.51 -10.13
C GLU A 505 -22.55 -19.69 -9.13
N GLN A 506 -21.46 -20.46 -9.14
CA GLN A 506 -21.17 -21.54 -8.18
C GLN A 506 -22.26 -22.63 -8.07
N ARG A 507 -23.04 -22.87 -9.14
CA ARG A 507 -24.05 -23.96 -9.19
C ARG A 507 -23.43 -25.34 -9.25
N ASP A 508 -22.27 -25.46 -9.91
CA ASP A 508 -21.51 -26.69 -10.09
C ASP A 508 -20.05 -26.45 -9.70
N SER A 509 -19.29 -27.53 -9.48
CA SER A 509 -17.85 -27.38 -9.24
C SER A 509 -17.17 -26.84 -10.50
N ARG A 510 -16.17 -25.97 -10.33
CA ARG A 510 -15.37 -25.44 -11.44
C ARG A 510 -14.84 -26.56 -12.35
N ALA A 511 -14.42 -27.68 -11.75
CA ALA A 511 -13.93 -28.84 -12.50
C ALA A 511 -15.01 -29.55 -13.33
N ASP A 512 -16.29 -29.50 -12.93
CA ASP A 512 -17.42 -30.01 -13.71
C ASP A 512 -17.77 -29.06 -14.85
N ILE A 513 -17.80 -27.75 -14.58
CA ILE A 513 -18.09 -26.71 -15.58
C ILE A 513 -17.04 -26.75 -16.70
N LEU A 514 -15.76 -26.83 -16.35
CA LEU A 514 -14.68 -26.94 -17.34
C LEU A 514 -14.77 -28.25 -18.15
N ARG A 515 -15.07 -29.39 -17.51
CA ARG A 515 -15.26 -30.67 -18.21
C ARG A 515 -16.44 -30.65 -19.20
N ARG A 516 -17.57 -30.04 -18.83
CA ARG A 516 -18.75 -29.90 -19.73
C ARG A 516 -18.46 -29.02 -20.94
N ASN A 517 -17.53 -28.08 -20.80
CA ASN A 517 -17.08 -27.21 -21.88
C ASN A 517 -15.85 -27.77 -22.62
N GLU A 518 -15.48 -29.04 -22.38
CA GLU A 518 -14.33 -29.71 -23.02
C GLU A 518 -12.99 -28.99 -22.77
N LEU A 519 -12.83 -28.36 -21.60
CA LEU A 519 -11.65 -27.62 -21.19
C LEU A 519 -10.93 -28.30 -20.01
N SER A 520 -9.60 -28.35 -20.10
CA SER A 520 -8.75 -28.62 -18.93
C SER A 520 -8.48 -27.34 -18.13
N GLU A 521 -8.15 -27.45 -16.84
CA GLU A 521 -7.71 -26.30 -16.02
C GLU A 521 -6.51 -25.57 -16.65
N ARG A 522 -5.60 -26.32 -17.30
CA ARG A 522 -4.44 -25.75 -17.98
C ARG A 522 -4.85 -24.92 -19.20
N THR A 523 -5.79 -25.42 -20.01
CA THR A 523 -6.31 -24.73 -21.19
C THR A 523 -7.10 -23.50 -20.79
N TYR A 524 -7.98 -23.61 -19.78
CA TYR A 524 -8.72 -22.46 -19.26
C TYR A 524 -7.80 -21.36 -18.71
N ALA A 525 -6.75 -21.71 -17.95
CA ALA A 525 -5.77 -20.73 -17.48
C ALA A 525 -4.99 -20.05 -18.62
N ALA A 526 -4.80 -20.73 -19.76
CA ALA A 526 -4.19 -20.13 -20.95
C ALA A 526 -5.14 -19.16 -21.66
N ILE A 527 -6.43 -19.52 -21.76
CA ILE A 527 -7.50 -18.68 -22.30
C ILE A 527 -7.68 -17.42 -21.44
N GLU A 528 -7.73 -17.58 -20.12
CA GLU A 528 -7.82 -16.48 -19.16
C GLU A 528 -6.66 -15.50 -19.33
N ARG A 529 -5.41 -15.98 -19.32
CA ARG A 529 -4.22 -15.13 -19.55
C ARG A 529 -4.25 -14.41 -20.90
N ARG A 530 -4.80 -15.03 -21.94
CA ARG A 530 -4.92 -14.40 -23.26
C ARG A 530 -5.94 -13.25 -23.20
N PHE A 531 -7.16 -13.50 -22.76
CA PHE A 531 -8.22 -12.49 -22.75
C PHE A 531 -7.97 -11.38 -21.72
N SER A 532 -7.33 -11.67 -20.58
CA SER A 532 -6.89 -10.63 -19.65
C SER A 532 -5.87 -9.67 -20.28
N ARG A 533 -4.92 -10.19 -21.08
CA ARG A 533 -3.98 -9.35 -21.83
C ARG A 533 -4.68 -8.56 -22.93
N GLU A 534 -5.57 -9.20 -23.68
CA GLU A 534 -6.32 -8.55 -24.77
C GLU A 534 -7.18 -7.39 -24.25
N LEU A 535 -7.91 -7.59 -23.14
CA LEU A 535 -8.72 -6.55 -22.49
C LEU A 535 -7.88 -5.42 -21.86
N ALA A 536 -6.65 -5.71 -21.43
CA ALA A 536 -5.71 -4.71 -20.92
C ALA A 536 -5.06 -3.89 -22.05
N ASP A 537 -4.68 -4.55 -23.15
CA ASP A 537 -4.15 -3.93 -24.36
C ASP A 537 -5.21 -3.07 -25.06
N GLU A 538 -6.48 -3.47 -24.98
CA GLU A 538 -7.59 -2.66 -25.49
C GLU A 538 -7.78 -1.39 -24.66
N ALA A 539 -7.74 -1.52 -23.33
CA ALA A 539 -7.85 -0.40 -22.42
C ALA A 539 -6.70 0.60 -22.56
N SER A 540 -5.47 0.13 -22.79
CA SER A 540 -4.31 1.00 -23.03
C SER A 540 -4.40 1.79 -24.34
N ARG A 541 -5.13 1.27 -25.33
CA ARG A 541 -5.40 1.92 -26.63
C ARG A 541 -6.64 2.80 -26.61
N GLY A 542 -7.40 2.85 -25.51
CA GLY A 542 -8.65 3.62 -25.41
C GLY A 542 -9.80 3.06 -26.27
N VAL A 543 -9.71 1.78 -26.66
CA VAL A 543 -10.76 1.07 -27.41
C VAL A 543 -11.53 0.17 -26.42
N HIS A 544 -12.81 -0.07 -26.66
CA HIS A 544 -13.70 -0.81 -25.74
C HIS A 544 -14.67 -1.77 -26.46
N GLU A 545 -14.35 -2.20 -27.68
CA GLU A 545 -15.11 -3.15 -28.47
C GLU A 545 -15.13 -4.56 -27.84
N GLU A 546 -13.97 -5.15 -27.55
CA GLU A 546 -13.85 -6.48 -26.95
C GLU A 546 -14.41 -6.49 -25.53
N ARG A 547 -14.11 -5.44 -24.75
CA ARG A 547 -14.74 -5.24 -23.44
C ARG A 547 -16.26 -5.16 -23.50
N THR A 548 -16.83 -4.54 -24.53
CA THR A 548 -18.29 -4.52 -24.72
C THR A 548 -18.82 -5.91 -25.04
N LYS A 549 -18.15 -6.68 -25.92
CA LYS A 549 -18.55 -8.06 -26.26
C LYS A 549 -18.55 -8.93 -25.01
N TYR A 550 -17.50 -8.82 -24.19
CA TYR A 550 -17.39 -9.48 -22.90
C TYR A 550 -18.54 -9.10 -21.95
N ASP A 551 -18.74 -7.80 -21.68
CA ASP A 551 -19.76 -7.33 -20.74
C ASP A 551 -21.18 -7.76 -21.18
N ARG A 552 -21.48 -7.69 -22.49
CA ARG A 552 -22.77 -8.12 -23.04
C ARG A 552 -22.99 -9.62 -22.86
N ALA A 553 -22.00 -10.44 -23.20
CA ALA A 553 -22.10 -11.89 -23.09
C ALA A 553 -22.17 -12.35 -21.63
N TYR A 554 -21.45 -11.69 -20.73
CA TYR A 554 -21.49 -11.94 -19.29
C TYR A 554 -22.88 -11.63 -18.71
N VAL A 555 -23.45 -10.46 -19.04
CA VAL A 555 -24.79 -10.08 -18.59
C VAL A 555 -25.85 -11.01 -19.16
N ALA A 556 -25.76 -11.39 -20.44
CA ALA A 556 -26.69 -12.34 -21.06
C ALA A 556 -26.65 -13.73 -20.39
N ALA A 557 -25.48 -14.20 -19.97
CA ALA A 557 -25.36 -15.45 -19.22
C ALA A 557 -26.02 -15.35 -17.84
N VAL A 558 -25.79 -14.26 -17.10
CA VAL A 558 -26.46 -13.98 -15.82
C VAL A 558 -27.97 -13.93 -15.98
N GLU A 559 -28.47 -13.25 -17.02
CA GLU A 559 -29.90 -13.19 -17.35
C GLU A 559 -30.47 -14.56 -17.74
N GLY A 560 -29.67 -15.43 -18.37
CA GLY A 560 -30.04 -16.81 -18.66
C GLY A 560 -30.24 -17.67 -17.42
N PHE A 561 -29.45 -17.44 -16.36
CA PHE A 561 -29.52 -18.21 -15.11
C PHE A 561 -30.62 -17.76 -14.15
N ARG A 562 -30.92 -16.46 -14.14
CA ARG A 562 -31.77 -15.79 -13.15
C ARG A 562 -33.09 -15.29 -13.73
N GLY A 563 -33.12 -14.98 -15.02
CA GLY A 563 -34.13 -14.14 -15.66
C GLY A 563 -33.62 -12.72 -15.97
N PRO A 564 -34.35 -11.94 -16.78
CA PRO A 564 -33.92 -10.63 -17.25
C PRO A 564 -33.71 -9.64 -16.10
N ILE A 565 -32.62 -8.88 -16.14
CA ILE A 565 -32.36 -7.84 -15.14
C ILE A 565 -33.18 -6.61 -15.51
N THR A 566 -34.16 -6.27 -14.68
CA THR A 566 -35.09 -5.19 -15.00
C THR A 566 -34.45 -3.81 -14.81
N ALA A 567 -35.01 -2.79 -15.48
CA ALA A 567 -34.57 -1.41 -15.35
C ALA A 567 -34.68 -0.89 -13.89
N GLU A 568 -35.67 -1.35 -13.13
CA GLU A 568 -35.85 -1.02 -11.72
C GLU A 568 -34.76 -1.66 -10.83
N GLU A 569 -34.37 -2.90 -11.12
CA GLU A 569 -33.27 -3.57 -10.42
C GLU A 569 -31.93 -2.88 -10.68
N VAL A 570 -31.65 -2.48 -11.93
CA VAL A 570 -30.44 -1.70 -12.23
C VAL A 570 -30.46 -0.35 -11.49
N ALA A 571 -31.61 0.34 -11.44
CA ALA A 571 -31.75 1.57 -10.68
C ALA A 571 -31.53 1.36 -9.18
N ARG A 572 -31.99 0.22 -8.62
CA ARG A 572 -31.77 -0.16 -7.22
C ARG A 572 -30.31 -0.46 -6.92
N ILE A 573 -29.60 -1.17 -7.82
CA ILE A 573 -28.15 -1.40 -7.74
C ILE A 573 -27.38 -0.08 -7.81
N MET A 574 -27.78 0.83 -8.71
CA MET A 574 -27.20 2.16 -8.81
C MET A 574 -27.42 3.01 -7.57
N ALA A 575 -28.64 2.98 -7.01
CA ALA A 575 -28.96 3.70 -5.79
C ALA A 575 -28.22 3.14 -4.56
N SER A 576 -27.92 1.84 -4.55
CA SER A 576 -27.18 1.21 -3.45
C SER A 576 -25.68 1.42 -3.55
N LEU A 577 -25.11 1.64 -4.74
CA LEU A 577 -23.72 2.07 -4.92
C LEU A 577 -23.45 3.39 -4.18
N VAL A 578 -24.36 4.36 -4.28
CA VAL A 578 -24.26 5.64 -3.57
C VAL A 578 -24.28 5.46 -2.04
N ARG A 579 -24.87 4.36 -1.56
CA ARG A 579 -25.01 4.05 -0.13
C ARG A 579 -23.95 3.08 0.39
N GLY A 580 -22.99 2.66 -0.45
CA GLY A 580 -22.01 1.62 -0.11
C GLY A 580 -22.62 0.22 0.11
N GLN A 581 -23.85 -0.02 -0.35
CA GLN A 581 -24.63 -1.25 -0.11
C GLN A 581 -24.81 -2.11 -1.37
N ALA A 582 -23.99 -1.90 -2.40
CA ALA A 582 -24.10 -2.59 -3.69
C ALA A 582 -24.08 -4.11 -3.54
N ASN A 583 -23.13 -4.65 -2.76
CA ASN A 583 -23.02 -6.10 -2.55
C ASN A 583 -24.25 -6.69 -1.86
N ALA A 584 -24.79 -6.00 -0.85
CA ALA A 584 -26.01 -6.46 -0.16
C ALA A 584 -27.23 -6.49 -1.09
N VAL A 585 -27.34 -5.51 -1.99
CA VAL A 585 -28.42 -5.47 -2.98
C VAL A 585 -28.22 -6.51 -4.08
N LEU A 586 -27.00 -6.76 -4.53
CA LEU A 586 -26.70 -7.84 -5.47
C LEU A 586 -27.04 -9.21 -4.87
N ASP A 587 -26.67 -9.43 -3.61
CA ASP A 587 -26.98 -10.67 -2.88
C ASP A 587 -28.51 -10.84 -2.73
N GLU A 588 -29.25 -9.78 -2.38
CA GLU A 588 -30.73 -9.79 -2.32
C GLU A 588 -31.36 -10.09 -3.69
N LEU A 589 -30.80 -9.50 -4.75
CA LEU A 589 -31.24 -9.74 -6.10
C LEU A 589 -30.82 -11.12 -6.61
N ARG A 590 -29.94 -11.88 -5.94
CA ARG A 590 -29.34 -13.11 -6.47
C ARG A 590 -28.56 -12.86 -7.76
N ILE A 591 -27.79 -11.77 -7.77
CA ILE A 591 -26.84 -11.45 -8.83
C ILE A 591 -25.44 -11.64 -8.24
N GLN A 592 -24.62 -12.44 -8.91
CA GLN A 592 -23.23 -12.64 -8.51
C GLN A 592 -22.45 -11.31 -8.46
N ARG A 593 -21.64 -11.11 -7.41
CA ARG A 593 -20.87 -9.87 -7.20
C ARG A 593 -19.98 -9.47 -8.39
N PRO A 594 -19.30 -10.41 -9.09
CA PRO A 594 -18.51 -10.07 -10.27
C PRO A 594 -19.34 -9.51 -11.44
N ALA A 595 -20.67 -9.69 -11.46
CA ALA A 595 -21.56 -9.14 -12.47
C ALA A 595 -21.79 -7.62 -12.35
N LEU A 596 -21.45 -7.02 -11.21
CA LEU A 596 -21.69 -5.60 -10.96
C LEU A 596 -21.13 -4.72 -12.08
N MET A 597 -19.84 -4.83 -12.37
CA MET A 597 -19.17 -3.99 -13.36
C MET A 597 -19.65 -4.24 -14.81
N PRO A 598 -19.82 -5.50 -15.26
CA PRO A 598 -20.49 -5.79 -16.53
C PRO A 598 -21.89 -5.18 -16.67
N ILE A 599 -22.73 -5.26 -15.63
CA ILE A 599 -24.08 -4.68 -15.62
C ILE A 599 -24.02 -3.16 -15.75
N LEU A 600 -23.16 -2.51 -14.96
CA LEU A 600 -23.01 -1.05 -14.98
C LEU A 600 -22.52 -0.53 -16.33
N ARG A 601 -21.51 -1.17 -16.91
CA ARG A 601 -20.94 -0.76 -18.21
C ARG A 601 -21.88 -1.05 -19.37
N SER A 602 -22.54 -2.22 -19.38
CA SER A 602 -23.55 -2.57 -20.38
C SER A 602 -24.72 -1.57 -20.34
N TRP A 603 -25.18 -1.21 -19.14
CA TRP A 603 -26.23 -0.21 -18.98
C TRP A 603 -25.81 1.19 -19.43
N ALA A 604 -24.62 1.67 -19.03
CA ALA A 604 -24.12 2.98 -19.43
C ALA A 604 -24.02 3.13 -20.95
N LYS A 605 -23.62 2.04 -21.64
CA LYS A 605 -23.58 2.00 -23.11
C LYS A 605 -24.98 2.05 -23.73
N ASN A 606 -25.95 1.32 -23.17
CA ASN A 606 -27.34 1.34 -23.66
C ASN A 606 -28.04 2.69 -23.39
N ALA A 607 -27.70 3.36 -22.29
CA ALA A 607 -28.17 4.71 -21.97
C ALA A 607 -27.63 5.76 -22.94
N ALA A 608 -26.34 5.67 -23.31
CA ALA A 608 -25.74 6.53 -24.33
C ALA A 608 -26.31 6.28 -25.75
N GLY A 609 -26.84 5.07 -26.01
CA GLY A 609 -27.48 4.69 -27.27
C GLY A 609 -28.99 4.99 -27.39
N GLY A 610 -29.60 5.61 -26.38
CA GLY A 610 -31.01 6.06 -26.44
C GLY A 610 -32.08 4.95 -26.37
N THR A 611 -31.75 3.76 -25.84
CA THR A 611 -32.70 2.64 -25.80
C THR A 611 -33.78 2.84 -24.71
N HIS A 612 -35.04 2.50 -25.00
CA HIS A 612 -36.20 2.66 -24.08
C HIS A 612 -36.01 2.09 -22.66
N ALA A 613 -35.14 1.08 -22.48
CA ALA A 613 -34.80 0.50 -21.19
C ALA A 613 -34.10 1.47 -20.21
N ALA A 614 -33.32 2.43 -20.73
CA ALA A 614 -32.63 3.43 -19.92
C ALA A 614 -33.58 4.52 -19.38
N GLY A 615 -34.60 4.88 -20.16
CA GLY A 615 -35.63 5.84 -19.74
C GLY A 615 -36.47 5.34 -18.56
N GLY A 616 -36.78 4.04 -18.51
CA GLY A 616 -37.49 3.41 -17.40
C GLY A 616 -36.69 3.39 -16.09
N ALA A 617 -35.36 3.18 -16.17
CA ALA A 617 -34.48 3.17 -14.99
C ALA A 617 -34.28 4.58 -14.40
N VAL A 618 -34.16 5.61 -15.26
CA VAL A 618 -34.07 7.00 -14.81
C VAL A 618 -35.37 7.46 -14.16
N GLN A 619 -36.53 7.14 -14.75
CA GLN A 619 -37.83 7.39 -14.12
C GLN A 619 -38.02 6.62 -12.81
N ALA A 620 -37.53 5.38 -12.71
CA ALA A 620 -37.54 4.61 -11.47
C ALA A 620 -36.63 5.21 -10.40
N LEU A 621 -35.47 5.75 -10.78
CA LEU A 621 -34.54 6.44 -9.87
C LEU A 621 -35.14 7.75 -9.34
N GLU A 622 -35.85 8.50 -10.19
CA GLU A 622 -36.60 9.71 -9.81
C GLU A 622 -37.80 9.38 -8.91
N ALA A 623 -38.58 8.35 -9.24
CA ALA A 623 -39.71 7.89 -8.42
C ALA A 623 -39.25 7.37 -7.03
N PHE A 624 -38.10 6.69 -6.97
CA PHE A 624 -37.50 6.23 -5.73
C PHE A 624 -36.98 7.40 -4.87
N ARG A 625 -36.46 8.47 -5.50
CA ARG A 625 -36.10 9.71 -4.79
C ARG A 625 -37.32 10.45 -4.25
N ALA A 626 -38.42 10.50 -5.01
CA ALA A 626 -39.67 11.15 -4.59
C ALA A 626 -40.34 10.44 -3.39
N LYS A 627 -40.31 9.10 -3.34
CA LYS A 627 -40.88 8.32 -2.21
C LYS A 627 -40.14 8.48 -0.87
N LYS A 628 -38.96 9.10 -0.83
CA LYS A 628 -38.19 9.37 0.39
C LYS A 628 -38.50 10.74 1.01
N GLN A 629 -39.20 11.61 0.30
CA GLN A 629 -39.59 12.95 0.75
C GLN A 629 -41.01 13.02 1.34
N ALA A 630 -41.77 11.94 1.24
CA ALA A 630 -43.07 11.73 1.90
C ALA A 630 -42.89 10.74 3.05
#